data_AF-E6V969-F1
#
_entry.id   AF-E6V969-F1
#
_cell.length_a   1.000
_cell.length_b   1.000
_cell.length_c   1.000
_cell.angle_alpha   90.00
_cell.angle_beta   90.00
_cell.angle_gamma   90.00
#
_symmetry.space_group_name_H-M   'P 1'
#
loop_
_entity.id
_entity.type
_entity.pdbx_description
1 polymer ?
#
loop_
_entity_poly.entity_id
_entity_poly.type
_entity_poly.pdbx_seq_one_letter_code
_entity_poly.pdbx_strand_id
1 'polypeptide(L)' 'MATRTSVSAATAVDTAWALFCQFHDVPSHVHAERLVHWLGEDPRHVRAFDEALTLWALAGAALVKPVLEEAKRCGPDLQ' A
#
# COMPACT_ATOMS: atom_id res chain seq x y z
N MET A 1 26.20 15.25 -3.89
CA MET A 1 25.21 15.78 -2.93
C MET A 1 23.83 15.14 -3.19
N ALA A 2 23.67 13.84 -2.92
CA ALA A 2 22.45 13.08 -3.30
C ALA A 2 21.79 12.32 -2.13
N THR A 3 22.16 12.61 -0.88
CA THR A 3 21.80 11.77 0.28
C THR A 3 20.65 12.31 1.12
N ARG A 4 20.31 13.61 1.07
CA ARG A 4 19.26 14.17 1.94
C ARG A 4 17.85 13.95 1.38
N THR A 5 17.70 14.00 0.06
CA THR A 5 16.40 13.88 -0.60
C THR A 5 15.88 12.44 -0.59
N SER A 6 16.77 11.45 -0.70
CA SER A 6 16.42 10.03 -0.67
C SER A 6 16.00 9.56 0.73
N VAL A 7 16.70 10.02 1.78
CA VAL A 7 16.34 9.69 3.17
C VAL A 7 14.99 10.29 3.54
N SER A 8 14.72 11.54 3.17
CA SER A 8 13.41 12.17 3.40
C SER A 8 12.27 11.48 2.65
N ALA A 9 12.52 10.97 1.44
CA ALA A 9 11.52 10.24 0.67
C ALA A 9 11.23 8.85 1.27
N ALA A 10 12.27 8.12 1.71
CA ALA A 10 12.11 6.85 2.40
C ALA A 10 11.27 7.00 3.68
N THR A 11 11.55 8.04 4.48
CA THR A 11 10.77 8.33 5.69
C THR A 11 9.31 8.68 5.40
N ALA A 12 9.04 9.34 4.27
CA ALA A 12 7.66 9.65 3.85
C ALA A 12 6.91 8.38 3.43
N VAL A 13 7.55 7.45 2.72
CA VAL A 13 6.95 6.16 2.33
C VAL A 13 6.67 5.29 3.56
N ASP A 14 7.59 5.24 4.52
CA ASP A 14 7.39 4.51 5.78
C ASP A 14 6.21 5.08 6.58
N THR A 15 6.09 6.41 6.62
CA THR A 15 4.97 7.10 7.28
C THR A 15 3.65 6.81 6.57
N ALA A 16 3.65 6.86 5.23
CA ALA A 16 2.48 6.54 4.42
C ALA A 16 2.01 5.10 4.63
N TRP A 17 2.95 4.14 4.69
CA TRP A 17 2.68 2.74 4.98
C TRP A 17 2.05 2.57 6.37
N ALA A 18 2.60 3.23 7.40
CA ALA A 18 2.07 3.15 8.76
C ALA A 18 0.64 3.73 8.88
N LEU A 19 0.36 4.84 8.21
CA LEU A 19 -0.98 5.44 8.16
C LEU A 19 -1.97 4.56 7.39
N PHE A 20 -1.52 3.98 6.27
CA PHE A 20 -2.31 3.01 5.51
C PHE A 20 -2.69 1.81 6.38
N CYS A 21 -1.72 1.15 7.04
CA CYS A 21 -2.00 -0.01 7.89
C CYS A 21 -2.97 0.34 9.02
N GLN A 22 -2.80 1.47 9.70
CA GLN A 22 -3.74 1.90 10.76
C GLN A 22 -5.18 2.06 10.26
N PHE A 23 -5.36 2.68 9.09
CA PHE A 23 -6.68 2.84 8.48
C PHE A 23 -7.25 1.51 7.98
N HIS A 24 -6.41 0.69 7.34
CA HIS A 24 -6.81 -0.58 6.74
C HIS A 24 -7.18 -1.62 7.80
N ASP A 25 -6.38 -1.74 8.87
CA ASP A 25 -6.59 -2.75 9.92
C ASP A 25 -7.76 -2.39 10.85
N VAL A 26 -7.97 -1.09 11.09
CA VAL A 26 -9.09 -0.57 11.89
C VAL A 26 -9.74 0.61 11.17
N PRO A 27 -10.69 0.36 10.25
CA PRO A 27 -11.38 1.42 9.53
C PRO A 27 -12.17 2.31 10.49
N SER A 28 -11.78 3.59 10.55
CA SER A 28 -12.46 4.59 11.38
C SER A 28 -12.35 5.98 10.76
N HIS A 29 -13.29 6.86 11.09
CA HIS A 29 -13.28 8.26 10.63
C HIS A 29 -12.01 8.99 11.09
N VAL A 30 -11.56 8.72 12.32
CA VAL A 30 -10.35 9.33 12.90
C VAL A 30 -9.09 8.93 12.13
N HIS A 31 -8.97 7.66 11.73
CA HIS A 31 -7.83 7.21 10.94
C HIS A 31 -7.86 7.78 9.52
N ALA A 32 -9.06 7.89 8.91
CA ALA A 32 -9.22 8.53 7.61
C ALA A 32 -8.84 10.02 7.65
N GLU A 33 -9.31 10.77 8.66
CA GLU A 33 -8.96 12.18 8.84
C GLU A 33 -7.46 12.39 9.04
N ARG A 34 -6.80 11.54 9.85
CA ARG A 34 -5.34 11.60 10.03
C ARG A 34 -4.58 11.38 8.73
N LEU A 35 -4.99 10.40 7.94
CA LEU A 35 -4.41 10.14 6.63
C LEU A 35 -4.62 11.34 5.68
N VAL A 36 -5.84 11.85 5.59
CA VAL A 36 -6.17 13.01 4.73
C VAL A 36 -5.41 14.26 5.16
N HIS A 37 -5.30 14.49 6.47
CA HIS A 37 -4.55 15.62 7.01
C HIS A 37 -3.08 15.55 6.60
N TRP A 38 -2.43 14.40 6.83
CA TRP A 38 -1.03 14.19 6.46
C TRP A 38 -0.80 14.33 4.95
N LEU A 39 -1.69 13.79 4.11
CA LEU A 39 -1.62 13.95 2.66
C LEU A 39 -1.72 15.42 2.20
N GLY A 40 -2.43 16.25 2.96
CA GLY A 40 -2.60 17.67 2.69
C GLY A 40 -1.40 18.56 3.08
N GLU A 41 -0.45 18.06 3.88
CA GLU A 41 0.69 18.85 4.37
C GLU A 41 1.77 19.08 3.30
N ASP A 42 2.00 18.10 2.41
CA ASP A 42 3.03 18.17 1.38
C ASP A 42 2.63 17.35 0.14
N PRO A 43 2.72 17.90 -1.08
CA PRO A 43 2.44 17.13 -2.30
C PRO A 43 3.29 15.86 -2.45
N ARG A 44 4.48 15.80 -1.83
CA ARG A 44 5.33 14.59 -1.80
C ARG A 44 4.71 13.45 -0.98
N HIS A 45 3.86 13.76 -0.01
CA HIS A 45 3.15 12.74 0.78
C HIS A 45 2.16 11.94 -0.08
N VAL A 46 1.50 12.60 -1.05
CA VAL A 46 0.61 11.92 -2.01
C VAL A 46 1.37 10.91 -2.84
N ARG A 47 2.56 11.28 -3.34
CA ARG A 47 3.43 10.36 -4.08
C ARG A 47 3.91 9.21 -3.19
N ALA A 48 4.34 9.50 -1.96
CA ALA A 48 4.79 8.46 -1.03
C ALA A 48 3.66 7.46 -0.69
N PHE A 49 2.43 7.95 -0.60
CA PHE A 49 1.24 7.11 -0.39
C PHE A 49 0.90 6.25 -1.60
N ASP A 50 0.99 6.79 -2.81
CA ASP A 50 0.86 6.01 -4.05
C ASP A 50 1.90 4.88 -4.15
N GLU A 51 3.15 5.16 -3.78
CA GLU A 51 4.22 4.15 -3.72
C GLU A 51 3.89 3.04 -2.69
N ALA A 52 3.41 3.40 -1.50
CA ALA A 52 2.99 2.44 -0.48
C ALA A 52 1.80 1.57 -0.94
N LEU A 53 0.77 2.17 -1.55
CA LEU A 53 -0.38 1.43 -2.08
C LEU A 53 0.00 0.49 -3.23
N THR A 54 0.90 0.92 -4.10
CA THR A 54 1.43 0.10 -5.20
C THR A 54 2.13 -1.14 -4.65
N LEU A 55 2.99 -0.97 -3.64
CA LEU A 55 3.67 -2.09 -2.98
C LEU A 55 2.68 -3.07 -2.35
N TRP A 56 1.65 -2.56 -1.66
CA TRP A 56 0.61 -3.39 -1.07
C TRP A 56 -0.17 -4.19 -2.13
N ALA A 57 -0.57 -3.55 -3.23
CA ALA A 57 -1.29 -4.20 -4.32
C ALA A 57 -0.43 -5.27 -5.01
N LEU A 58 0.85 -5.01 -5.25
CA LEU A 58 1.78 -5.97 -5.84
C LEU A 58 2.00 -7.18 -4.93
N ALA A 59 2.14 -6.96 -3.62
CA ALA A 59 2.24 -8.04 -2.64
C ALA A 59 0.96 -8.90 -2.64
N GLY A 60 -0.22 -8.28 -2.62
CA GLY A 60 -1.51 -8.98 -2.73
C GLY A 60 -1.62 -9.79 -4.03
N ALA A 61 -1.25 -9.20 -5.16
CA ALA A 61 -1.25 -9.89 -6.46
C ALA A 61 -0.31 -11.10 -6.48
N ALA A 62 0.87 -10.99 -5.86
CA ALA A 62 1.81 -12.11 -5.73
C ALA A 62 1.24 -13.25 -4.88
N LEU A 63 0.43 -12.95 -3.86
CA LEU A 63 -0.25 -13.95 -3.03
C LEU A 63 -1.41 -14.64 -3.75
N VAL A 64 -2.15 -13.91 -4.60
CA VAL A 64 -3.29 -14.48 -5.36
C VAL A 64 -2.84 -15.30 -6.57
N LYS A 65 -1.72 -14.92 -7.21
CA LYS A 65 -1.16 -15.61 -8.37
C LYS A 65 -1.06 -17.14 -8.23
N PRO A 66 -0.48 -17.72 -7.17
CA PRO A 66 -0.40 -19.18 -7.04
C PRO A 66 -1.78 -19.82 -6.91
N VAL A 67 -2.71 -19.21 -6.16
CA VAL A 67 -4.09 -19.71 -5.99
C VAL A 67 -4.83 -19.77 -7.32
N LEU A 68 -4.67 -18.74 -8.16
CA LEU A 68 -5.29 -18.69 -9.48
C LEU A 68 -4.70 -19.74 -10.43
N GLU A 69 -3.38 -19.95 -10.41
CA GLU A 69 -2.72 -20.98 -11.23
C GLU A 69 -3.01 -22.41 -10.75
N GLU A 70 -3.32 -22.59 -9.47
CA GLU A 70 -3.80 -23.85 -8.91
C GLU A 70 -5.26 -24.13 -9.29
N ALA A 71 -6.14 -23.14 -9.18
CA ALA A 71 -7.53 -23.24 -9.63
C ALA A 71 -7.65 -23.54 -11.13
N LYS A 72 -6.76 -22.97 -11.97
CA LYS A 72 -6.67 -23.29 -13.40
C LYS A 72 -6.18 -24.72 -13.67
N ARG A 73 -5.30 -25.27 -12.82
CA ARG A 73 -4.81 -26.65 -12.95
C ARG A 73 -5.86 -27.69 -12.55
N CYS A 74 -6.74 -27.38 -11.59
CA CYS A 74 -7.81 -28.29 -11.18
C CYS A 74 -8.95 -28.37 -12.20
N GLY A 75 -9.19 -27.34 -13.03
CA GLY A 75 -10.27 -27.34 -14.03
C GLY A 75 -11.68 -27.49 -13.41
N PRO A 76 -12.75 -27.21 -14.16
CA PRO A 76 -14.07 -27.68 -13.77
C PRO A 76 -14.07 -29.20 -13.93
N ASP A 77 -14.08 -29.94 -12.82
CA ASP A 77 -14.50 -31.34 -12.82
C ASP A 77 -15.94 -31.39 -13.37
N LEU A 78 -16.05 -31.56 -14.68
CA LEU A 78 -17.27 -32.00 -15.35
C LEU A 78 -17.30 -33.52 -15.19
N GLN A 79 -17.86 -33.99 -14.07
CA GLN A 79 -18.41 -35.33 -13.94
C GLN A 79 -19.76 -35.30 -13.22
#